data_AF-A0AAU4GAC9-F1
#
_entry.id   AF-A0AAU4GAC9-F1
#
_cell.length_a   1.000
_cell.length_b   1.000
_cell.length_c   1.000
_cell.angle_alpha   90.00
_cell.angle_beta   90.00
_cell.angle_gamma   90.00
#
_symmetry.space_group_name_H-M   'P 1'
#
loop_
_entity.id
_entity.type
_entity.pdbx_description
1 polymer ?
#
loop_
_entity_poly.entity_id
_entity_poly.type
_entity_poly.pdbx_seq_one_letter_code
_entity_poly.pdbx_strand_id
1 'polypeptide(L)'
;MTVTLAIAAVAVWLGTVTVLIAHQPDPGAPSPAALRDALASALTAHDADALGSLLNYPGSGASDFADDYVAVLNDQAVRDVAVRLVPDDRSPTTAVVTGVAGDHRAFSYRLAVTAEEGRWTVAFTPPLP
;
A
#
# COMPACT_ATOMS: atom_id res chain seq x y z
N MET A 1 -37.25 -19.96 -20.42
CA MET A 1 -37.17 -18.57 -19.94
C MET A 1 -36.16 -18.39 -18.81
N THR A 2 -36.06 -19.31 -17.86
CA THR A 2 -35.11 -19.26 -16.73
C THR A 2 -33.64 -19.40 -17.14
N VAL A 3 -33.33 -20.34 -18.05
CA VAL A 3 -31.95 -20.57 -18.53
C VAL A 3 -31.36 -19.35 -19.23
N THR A 4 -32.14 -18.70 -20.09
CA THR A 4 -31.71 -17.49 -20.81
C THR A 4 -31.44 -16.32 -19.86
N LEU A 5 -32.27 -16.16 -18.83
CA LEU A 5 -32.10 -15.13 -17.81
C LEU A 5 -30.84 -15.38 -16.95
N ALA A 6 -30.59 -16.64 -16.60
CA ALA A 6 -29.39 -17.04 -15.86
C ALA A 6 -28.11 -16.77 -16.65
N ILE A 7 -28.09 -17.10 -17.94
CA ILE A 7 -26.93 -16.83 -18.82
C ILE A 7 -26.67 -15.32 -18.93
N ALA A 8 -27.72 -14.52 -19.11
CA ALA A 8 -27.59 -13.06 -19.19
C ALA A 8 -27.03 -12.46 -17.89
N ALA A 9 -27.50 -12.93 -16.73
CA ALA A 9 -27.00 -12.48 -15.43
C ALA A 9 -25.51 -12.82 -15.24
N VAL A 10 -25.09 -14.03 -15.63
CA VAL A 10 -23.67 -14.43 -15.57
C VAL A 10 -22.82 -13.58 -16.50
N ALA A 11 -23.27 -13.31 -17.72
CA ALA A 11 -22.53 -12.49 -18.69
C ALA A 11 -22.36 -11.03 -18.19
N VAL A 12 -23.42 -10.44 -17.61
CA VAL A 12 -23.35 -9.11 -17.00
C VAL A 12 -22.38 -9.09 -15.81
N TRP A 13 -22.44 -10.10 -14.95
CA TRP A 13 -21.53 -10.22 -13.80
C TRP A 13 -20.07 -10.36 -14.25
N LEU A 14 -19.78 -11.23 -15.23
CA LEU A 14 -18.45 -11.38 -15.81
C LEU A 14 -17.95 -10.08 -16.45
N GLY A 15 -18.81 -9.38 -17.19
CA GLY A 15 -18.46 -8.08 -17.76
C GLY A 15 -18.12 -7.06 -16.68
N THR A 16 -18.91 -7.02 -15.61
CA THR A 16 -18.69 -6.14 -14.45
C THR A 16 -17.34 -6.43 -13.78
N VAL A 17 -17.07 -7.70 -13.46
CA VAL A 17 -15.80 -8.14 -12.86
C VAL A 17 -14.61 -7.79 -13.76
N THR A 18 -14.74 -8.01 -15.08
CA THR A 18 -13.66 -7.70 -16.03
C THR A 18 -13.36 -6.20 -16.07
N VAL A 19 -14.39 -5.35 -16.05
CA VAL A 19 -14.23 -3.90 -16.00
C VAL A 19 -13.59 -3.45 -14.69
N LEU A 20 -14.00 -4.03 -13.55
CA LEU A 20 -13.43 -3.77 -12.24
C LEU A 20 -11.94 -4.14 -12.18
N ILE A 21 -11.56 -5.30 -12.72
CA ILE A 21 -10.16 -5.73 -12.80
C ILE A 21 -9.37 -4.79 -13.70
N ALA A 22 -9.91 -4.41 -14.86
CA ALA A 22 -9.24 -3.51 -15.80
C ALA A 22 -9.06 -2.08 -15.27
N HIS A 23 -9.82 -1.68 -14.26
CA HIS A 23 -9.74 -0.35 -13.64
C HIS A 23 -8.99 -0.32 -12.32
N GLN A 24 -8.40 -1.44 -11.86
CA GLN A 24 -7.47 -1.35 -10.74
C GLN A 24 -6.24 -0.57 -11.22
N PRO A 25 -5.99 0.65 -10.72
CA PRO A 25 -4.82 1.40 -11.11
C PRO A 25 -3.58 0.61 -10.70
N ASP A 26 -2.56 0.58 -11.57
CA ASP A 26 -1.33 -0.14 -11.24
C ASP A 26 -0.81 0.31 -9.86
N PRO A 27 -0.32 -0.61 -9.01
CA PRO A 27 0.18 -0.25 -7.70
C PRO A 27 1.34 0.76 -7.79
N GLY A 28 1.47 1.58 -6.76
CA GLY A 28 2.53 2.56 -6.60
C GLY A 28 2.14 3.99 -6.99
N ALA A 29 2.92 4.95 -6.50
CA ALA A 29 2.70 6.36 -6.75
C ALA A 29 3.35 6.83 -8.07
N PRO A 30 2.84 7.90 -8.70
CA PRO A 30 3.37 8.41 -9.97
C PRO A 30 4.70 9.16 -9.84
N SER A 31 5.15 9.44 -8.62
CA SER A 31 6.44 10.11 -8.35
C SER A 31 6.93 9.80 -6.93
N PRO A 32 8.22 10.03 -6.62
CA PRO A 32 8.74 9.91 -5.26
C PRO A 32 8.00 10.79 -4.25
N ALA A 33 7.74 12.05 -4.59
CA ALA A 33 7.02 12.96 -3.70
C ALA A 33 5.60 12.44 -3.40
N ALA A 34 4.91 11.97 -4.43
CA ALA A 34 3.59 11.35 -4.26
C ALA A 34 3.65 10.07 -3.42
N LEU A 35 4.71 9.25 -3.56
CA LEU A 35 4.93 8.07 -2.71
C LEU A 35 5.07 8.48 -1.24
N ARG A 36 5.91 9.47 -0.96
CA ARG A 36 6.13 9.97 0.41
C ARG A 36 4.81 10.43 1.05
N ASP A 37 4.07 11.26 0.33
CA ASP A 37 2.84 11.87 0.85
C ASP A 37 1.73 10.84 1.02
N ALA A 38 1.56 9.94 0.03
CA ALA A 38 0.59 8.86 0.11
C ALA A 38 0.92 7.87 1.23
N LEU A 39 2.20 7.50 1.39
CA LEU A 39 2.63 6.59 2.46
C LEU A 39 2.44 7.22 3.84
N ALA A 40 2.82 8.49 4.02
CA ALA A 40 2.60 9.21 5.27
C ALA A 40 1.11 9.30 5.60
N SER A 41 0.27 9.59 4.60
CA SER A 41 -1.19 9.65 4.76
C SER A 41 -1.77 8.29 5.14
N ALA A 42 -1.42 7.22 4.43
CA ALA A 42 -1.93 5.88 4.70
C ALA A 42 -1.57 5.40 6.11
N LEU A 43 -0.31 5.61 6.51
CA LEU A 43 0.16 5.24 7.85
C LEU A 43 -0.39 6.13 8.96
N THR A 44 -0.71 7.40 8.70
CA THR A 44 -1.33 8.29 9.71
C THR A 44 -2.82 8.00 9.86
N ALA A 45 -3.51 7.71 8.76
CA ALA A 45 -4.93 7.42 8.74
C ALA A 45 -5.24 5.97 9.14
N HIS A 46 -4.22 5.12 9.29
CA HIS A 46 -4.38 3.68 9.48
C HIS A 46 -5.24 3.07 8.35
N ASP A 47 -4.93 3.45 7.11
CA ASP A 47 -5.68 3.08 5.90
C ASP A 47 -4.98 1.92 5.18
N ALA A 48 -5.55 0.73 5.31
CA ALA A 48 -4.99 -0.51 4.77
C ALA A 48 -5.08 -0.56 3.24
N ASP A 49 -6.18 -0.07 2.65
CA ASP A 49 -6.35 -0.04 1.20
C ASP A 49 -5.31 0.89 0.55
N ALA A 50 -5.15 2.10 1.12
CA ALA A 50 -4.15 3.05 0.67
C ALA A 50 -2.73 2.50 0.83
N LEU A 51 -2.42 1.85 1.96
CA LEU A 51 -1.11 1.24 2.19
C LEU A 51 -0.85 0.11 1.18
N GLY A 52 -1.81 -0.81 1.01
CA GLY A 52 -1.72 -1.93 0.08
C GLY A 52 -1.43 -1.50 -1.35
N SER A 53 -2.01 -0.39 -1.79
CA SER A 53 -1.77 0.19 -3.12
C SER A 53 -0.33 0.67 -3.35
N LEU A 54 0.47 0.86 -2.29
CA LEU A 54 1.86 1.32 -2.37
C LEU A 54 2.88 0.19 -2.21
N LEU A 55 2.43 -1.02 -1.86
CA LEU A 55 3.32 -2.13 -1.55
C LEU A 55 3.80 -2.83 -2.82
N ASN A 56 5.12 -3.00 -2.92
CA ASN A 56 5.72 -4.03 -3.76
C ASN A 56 5.71 -5.34 -2.98
N TYR A 57 4.60 -6.06 -3.05
CA TYR A 57 4.42 -7.35 -2.40
C TYR A 57 4.20 -8.44 -3.44
N PRO A 58 4.90 -9.59 -3.35
CA PRO A 58 4.75 -10.65 -4.34
C PRO A 58 3.36 -11.29 -4.28
N GLY A 59 2.73 -11.45 -5.45
CA GLY A 59 1.43 -12.10 -5.58
C GLY A 59 0.27 -11.23 -5.09
N SER A 60 -0.80 -11.85 -4.59
CA SER A 60 -2.03 -11.15 -4.17
C SER A 60 -2.08 -10.83 -2.67
N GLY A 61 -0.99 -10.98 -1.93
CA GLY A 61 -0.97 -10.86 -0.47
C GLY A 61 -0.81 -9.44 0.08
N ALA A 62 -0.78 -8.41 -0.77
CA ALA A 62 -0.55 -7.03 -0.36
C ALA A 62 -1.66 -6.49 0.55
N SER A 63 -2.93 -6.86 0.27
CA SER A 63 -4.10 -6.45 1.07
C SER A 63 -4.04 -7.02 2.47
N ASP A 64 -3.85 -8.34 2.57
CA ASP A 64 -3.86 -9.05 3.86
C ASP A 64 -2.71 -8.56 4.75
N PHE A 65 -1.52 -8.34 4.15
CA PHE A 65 -0.40 -7.75 4.86
C PHE A 65 -0.71 -6.32 5.34
N ALA A 66 -1.34 -5.49 4.50
CA ALA A 66 -1.67 -4.12 4.86
C ALA A 66 -2.70 -4.06 5.99
N ASP A 67 -3.71 -4.95 5.97
CA ASP A 67 -4.71 -5.10 7.03
C ASP A 67 -4.05 -5.47 8.36
N ASP A 68 -3.21 -6.52 8.37
CA ASP A 68 -2.48 -6.95 9.55
C ASP A 68 -1.56 -5.84 10.09
N TYR A 69 -0.88 -5.14 9.19
CA TYR A 69 0.04 -4.06 9.56
C TYR A 69 -0.70 -2.88 10.19
N VAL A 70 -1.82 -2.47 9.60
CA VAL A 70 -2.68 -1.39 10.11
C VAL A 70 -3.34 -1.77 11.44
N ALA A 71 -3.72 -3.03 11.63
CA ALA A 71 -4.20 -3.52 12.92
C ALA A 71 -3.15 -3.32 14.02
N VAL A 72 -1.87 -3.63 13.73
CA VAL A 72 -0.77 -3.37 14.68
C VAL A 72 -0.58 -1.88 14.96
N LEU A 73 -0.68 -0.99 13.96
CA LEU A 73 -0.59 0.46 14.17
C LEU A 73 -1.71 0.98 15.09
N ASN A 74 -2.94 0.48 14.90
CA ASN A 74 -4.09 0.78 15.75
C ASN A 74 -3.89 0.28 17.18
N ASP A 75 -3.50 -0.98 17.36
CA ASP A 75 -3.26 -1.59 18.67
C ASP A 75 -2.17 -0.87 19.46
N GLN A 76 -1.15 -0.37 18.77
CA GLN A 76 -0.06 0.41 19.37
C GLN A 76 -0.39 1.90 19.48
N ALA A 77 -1.60 2.35 19.10
CA ALA A 77 -2.02 3.75 19.10
C ALA A 77 -0.97 4.70 18.47
N VAL A 78 -0.45 4.30 17.31
CA VAL A 78 0.58 5.03 16.58
C VAL A 78 0.05 6.40 16.13
N ARG A 79 0.92 7.42 16.20
CA ARG A 79 0.64 8.80 15.79
C ARG A 79 1.92 9.52 15.39
N ASP A 80 1.76 10.77 14.94
CA ASP A 80 2.85 11.66 14.53
C ASP A 80 3.77 11.01 13.49
N VAL A 81 3.18 10.25 12.56
CA VAL A 81 3.93 9.52 11.55
C VAL A 81 4.50 10.51 10.53
N ALA A 82 5.79 10.34 10.23
CA ALA A 82 6.48 11.08 9.19
C ALA A 82 7.28 10.12 8.30
N VAL A 83 7.34 10.45 7.01
CA VAL A 83 8.09 9.69 6.01
C VAL A 83 9.12 10.60 5.37
N ARG A 84 10.38 10.14 5.34
CA ARG A 84 11.47 10.80 4.63
C ARG A 84 12.09 9.84 3.62
N LEU A 85 12.27 10.31 2.41
CA LEU A 85 12.94 9.55 1.37
C LEU A 85 14.44 9.83 1.38
N VAL A 86 15.25 8.79 1.13
CA VAL A 86 16.71 8.89 1.08
C VAL A 86 17.26 8.11 -0.13
N PRO A 87 18.39 8.55 -0.73
CA PRO A 87 19.21 9.70 -0.33
C PRO A 87 18.58 11.06 -0.59
N ASP A 88 17.67 11.17 -1.55
CA ASP A 88 16.93 12.39 -1.89
C ASP A 88 15.55 12.08 -2.50
N ASP A 89 14.75 13.13 -2.72
CA ASP A 89 13.38 13.02 -3.26
C ASP A 89 13.33 12.81 -4.79
N ARG A 90 14.47 12.72 -5.50
CA ARG A 90 14.50 12.50 -6.95
C ARG A 90 14.76 11.05 -7.31
N SER A 91 15.62 10.38 -6.56
CA SER A 91 16.00 8.99 -6.81
C SER A 91 16.16 8.23 -5.50
N PRO A 92 15.09 8.12 -4.70
CA PRO A 92 15.16 7.43 -3.43
C PRO A 92 15.32 5.93 -3.61
N THR A 93 16.05 5.32 -2.67
CA THR A 93 16.17 3.87 -2.54
C THR A 93 15.59 3.38 -1.22
N THR A 94 15.25 4.29 -0.31
CA THR A 94 14.72 3.96 1.01
C THR A 94 13.74 5.01 1.49
N ALA A 95 12.65 4.56 2.12
CA ALA A 95 11.75 5.39 2.90
C ALA A 95 12.04 5.14 4.39
N VAL A 96 12.39 6.20 5.10
CA VAL A 96 12.55 6.18 6.55
C VAL A 96 11.24 6.63 7.16
N VAL A 97 10.58 5.72 7.86
CA VAL A 97 9.35 6.01 8.60
C VAL A 97 9.72 6.27 10.05
N THR A 98 9.11 7.29 10.65
CA THR A 98 9.21 7.62 12.07
C THR A 98 7.82 7.87 12.63
N GLY A 99 7.63 7.63 13.92
CA GLY A 99 6.39 7.97 14.61
C GLY A 99 6.50 7.74 16.11
N VAL A 100 5.37 7.86 16.80
CA VAL A 100 5.26 7.71 18.24
C VAL A 100 4.16 6.68 18.55
N ALA A 101 4.48 5.67 19.34
CA ALA A 101 3.50 4.71 19.86
C ALA A 101 2.76 5.29 21.09
N GLY A 102 1.65 4.65 21.48
CA GLY A 102 0.78 5.10 22.57
C GLY A 102 1.46 5.22 23.93
N ASP A 103 2.56 4.48 24.16
CA ASP A 103 3.41 4.58 25.35
C ASP A 103 4.41 5.76 25.28
N HIS A 104 4.26 6.66 24.31
CA HIS A 104 5.17 7.77 23.99
C HIS A 104 6.55 7.33 23.50
N ARG A 105 6.71 6.06 23.10
CA ARG A 105 7.96 5.57 22.53
C ARG A 105 8.07 5.97 21.08
N ALA A 106 9.13 6.71 20.76
CA ALA A 106 9.47 6.99 19.37
C ALA A 106 9.97 5.71 18.69
N PHE A 107 9.59 5.50 17.44
CA PHE A 107 10.10 4.44 16.59
C PHE A 107 10.63 4.98 15.27
N SER A 108 11.51 4.20 14.65
CA SER A 108 11.95 4.44 13.28
C SER A 108 12.29 3.13 12.59
N TYR A 109 11.86 2.98 11.35
CA TYR A 109 12.22 1.84 10.51
C TYR A 109 12.44 2.28 9.05
N ARG A 110 13.01 1.37 8.26
CA ARG A 110 13.35 1.60 6.85
C ARG A 110 12.57 0.64 5.97
N LEU A 111 12.06 1.15 4.86
CA LEU A 111 11.45 0.39 3.78
C LEU A 111 12.28 0.58 2.52
N ALA A 112 12.45 -0.48 1.74
CA ALA A 112 13.06 -0.36 0.41
C ALA A 112 12.09 0.40 -0.50
N VAL A 113 12.63 1.33 -1.30
CA VAL A 113 11.86 2.03 -2.34
C VAL A 113 12.28 1.50 -3.69
N THR A 114 11.32 1.11 -4.50
CA THR A 114 11.53 0.59 -5.85
C THR A 114 10.73 1.39 -6.86
N ALA A 115 11.26 1.50 -8.08
CA ALA A 115 10.56 2.08 -9.21
C ALA A 115 10.41 1.01 -10.29
N GLU A 116 9.17 0.64 -10.61
CA GLU A 116 8.82 -0.33 -11.65
C GLU A 116 7.81 0.33 -12.58
N GLU A 117 8.06 0.27 -13.90
CA GLU A 117 7.17 0.86 -14.92
C GLU A 117 6.79 2.35 -14.69
N GLY A 118 7.67 3.10 -14.01
CA GLY A 118 7.44 4.51 -13.68
C GLY A 118 6.55 4.74 -12.45
N ARG A 119 6.14 3.67 -11.76
CA ARG A 119 5.43 3.70 -10.49
C ARG A 119 6.39 3.43 -9.34
N TRP A 120 6.18 4.14 -8.24
CA TRP A 120 7.03 4.09 -7.06
C TRP A 120 6.34 3.34 -5.94
N THR A 121 7.00 2.33 -5.41
CA THR A 121 6.46 1.41 -4.41
C THR A 121 7.42 1.24 -3.25
N VAL A 122 6.93 0.71 -2.14
CA VAL A 122 7.74 0.31 -0.97
C VAL A 122 7.63 -1.18 -0.70
N ALA A 123 8.72 -1.77 -0.24
CA ALA A 123 8.73 -3.16 0.21
C ALA A 123 9.19 -3.25 1.67
N PHE A 124 8.49 -4.07 2.44
CA PHE A 124 8.96 -4.56 3.73
C PHE A 124 9.94 -5.70 3.46
N THR A 125 11.21 -5.36 3.27
CA THR A 125 12.25 -6.37 3.06
C THR A 125 12.43 -7.16 4.36
N PRO A 126 12.23 -8.49 4.36
CA PRO A 126 12.53 -9.29 5.54
C PRO A 126 14.02 -9.15 5.89
N PRO A 127 14.42 -9.13 7.17
CA PRO A 127 15.82 -9.22 7.52
C PRO A 127 16.37 -10.55 7.00
N LEU A 128 17.27 -10.50 6.03
CA LEU A 128 18.00 -11.68 5.55
C LEU A 128 19.15 -11.96 6.54
N PRO A 129 19.29 -13.20 7.06
CA PRO A 129 20.49 -13.62 7.77
C PRO A 129 21.71 -13.76 6.86
#